data_AF-K6TPN4-F1
#
_entry.id   AF-K6TPN4-F1
#
_cell.length_a   1.000
_cell.length_b   1.000
_cell.length_c   1.000
_cell.angle_alpha   90.00
_cell.angle_beta   90.00
_cell.angle_gamma   90.00
#
_symmetry.space_group_name_H-M   'P 1'
#
loop_
_entity.id
_entity.type
_entity.pdbx_description
1 polymer ?
#
loop_
_entity_poly.entity_id
_entity_poly.type
_entity_poly.pdbx_seq_one_letter_code
_entity_poly.pdbx_strand_id
1 'polypeptide(L)'
;MEKMDVNIIELLEYLQDLVENSPKVPMSGKVMIDKRELIEVIDQIINYMPDQFKKAEWVMNERERILNEAKKEYDSVRKETMNMMRQNIENHDLVKEAKVRAQEIIATAQRDAKAIRLGSRDYSDEILTELDKELEAQKIKLIKSLQESFESVAKEIDTNLTGTADVIKDNIKELRSMKK
;
A
#
# COMPACT_ATOMS: atom_id res chain seq x y z
N MET A 1 59.38 -31.15 -18.14
CA MET A 1 60.15 -31.44 -16.92
C MET A 1 59.20 -31.26 -15.76
N GLU A 2 58.68 -32.37 -15.24
CA GLU A 2 57.95 -32.37 -13.96
C GLU A 2 58.89 -31.77 -12.91
N LYS A 3 58.50 -30.62 -12.34
CA LYS A 3 59.08 -30.21 -11.08
C LYS A 3 58.64 -31.27 -10.08
N MET A 4 59.56 -32.15 -9.71
CA MET A 4 59.41 -32.99 -8.53
C MET A 4 59.07 -32.03 -7.39
N ASP A 5 57.84 -32.09 -6.88
CA ASP A 5 57.40 -31.27 -5.76
C ASP A 5 58.25 -31.71 -4.56
N VAL A 6 59.40 -31.06 -4.36
CA VAL A 6 60.26 -31.32 -3.20
C VAL A 6 59.44 -30.93 -1.98
N ASN A 7 59.00 -31.94 -1.25
CA ASN A 7 58.20 -31.75 -0.08
C ASN A 7 59.13 -31.34 1.06
N ILE A 8 58.97 -30.11 1.55
CA ILE A 8 59.75 -29.62 2.69
C ILE A 8 59.57 -30.54 3.89
N ILE A 9 58.41 -31.20 4.01
CA ILE A 9 58.16 -32.20 5.06
C ILE A 9 59.10 -33.39 4.88
N GLU A 10 59.30 -33.89 3.66
CA GLU A 10 60.24 -34.99 3.39
C GLU A 10 61.69 -34.58 3.68
N LEU A 11 62.08 -33.33 3.39
CA LEU A 11 63.41 -32.81 3.75
C LEU A 11 63.59 -32.65 5.27
N LEU A 12 62.53 -32.26 5.99
CA LEU A 12 62.53 -32.17 7.45
C LEU A 12 62.55 -33.56 8.10
N GLU A 13 61.82 -34.53 7.55
CA GLU A 13 61.85 -35.93 7.96
C GLU A 13 63.24 -36.54 7.71
N TYR A 14 63.85 -36.24 6.55
CA TYR A 14 65.23 -36.63 6.26
C TYR A 14 66.23 -36.02 7.24
N LEU A 15 66.09 -34.72 7.55
CA LEU A 15 66.90 -34.04 8.54
C LEU A 15 66.76 -34.68 9.92
N GLN A 16 65.54 -35.07 10.30
CA GLN A 16 65.26 -35.77 11.56
C GLN A 16 65.93 -37.16 11.59
N ASP A 17 65.76 -37.94 10.52
CA ASP A 17 66.35 -39.28 10.39
C ASP A 17 67.89 -39.22 10.46
N LEU A 18 68.49 -38.23 9.79
CA LEU A 18 69.92 -37.96 9.82
C LEU A 18 70.42 -37.66 11.24
N VAL A 19 69.63 -36.99 12.08
CA VAL A 19 69.97 -36.75 13.49
C VAL A 19 69.77 -38.00 14.36
N GLU A 20 68.71 -38.78 14.13
CA GLU A 20 68.35 -39.95 14.93
C GLU A 20 69.27 -41.16 14.69
N ASN A 21 69.67 -41.39 13.44
CA ASN A 21 70.49 -42.53 13.02
C ASN A 21 72.01 -42.26 13.07
N SER A 22 72.43 -41.04 13.43
CA SER A 22 73.83 -40.67 13.49
C SER A 22 74.60 -41.33 14.67
N PRO A 23 75.88 -41.69 14.49
CA PRO A 23 76.70 -42.29 15.55
C PRO A 23 76.74 -41.43 16.82
N LYS A 24 76.39 -42.03 17.97
CA LYS A 24 76.43 -41.35 19.27
C LYS A 24 77.86 -41.22 19.79
N VAL A 25 78.20 -40.06 20.34
CA VAL A 25 79.49 -39.81 20.98
C VAL A 25 79.42 -40.26 22.45
N PRO A 26 80.23 -41.25 22.89
CA PRO A 26 80.17 -41.83 24.24
C PRO A 26 80.22 -40.77 25.34
N MET A 27 79.41 -40.97 26.38
CA MET A 27 79.33 -40.11 27.58
C MET A 27 78.96 -38.63 27.36
N SER A 28 78.55 -38.20 26.16
CA SER A 28 78.30 -36.78 25.86
C SER A 28 76.86 -36.41 25.50
N GLY A 29 75.98 -37.39 25.26
CA GLY A 29 74.62 -37.16 24.77
C GLY A 29 74.54 -36.57 23.35
N LYS A 30 75.67 -36.43 22.65
CA LYS A 30 75.77 -35.83 21.31
C LYS A 30 75.80 -36.90 20.22
N VAL A 31 75.39 -36.51 19.01
CA VAL A 31 75.51 -37.31 17.77
C VAL A 31 76.55 -36.70 16.83
N MET A 32 77.24 -37.54 16.07
CA MET A 32 78.21 -37.13 15.06
C MET A 32 77.53 -37.11 13.69
N ILE A 33 77.46 -35.94 13.08
CA ILE A 33 76.75 -35.70 11.81
C ILE A 33 77.73 -35.16 10.76
N ASP A 34 77.56 -35.55 9.49
CA ASP A 34 78.28 -34.93 8.38
C ASP A 34 77.79 -33.49 8.17
N LYS A 35 78.70 -32.54 8.37
CA LYS A 35 78.41 -31.12 8.25
C LYS A 35 77.96 -30.71 6.84
N ARG A 36 78.51 -31.32 5.79
CA ARG A 36 78.19 -30.96 4.40
C ARG A 36 76.77 -31.38 4.06
N GLU A 37 76.43 -32.62 4.38
CA GLU A 37 75.08 -33.17 4.16
C GLU A 37 74.02 -32.39 4.94
N LEU A 38 74.29 -32.08 6.21
CA LEU A 38 73.39 -31.27 7.04
C LEU A 38 73.13 -29.87 6.43
N ILE A 39 74.19 -29.20 5.96
CA ILE A 39 74.07 -27.87 5.35
C ILE A 39 73.31 -27.95 4.03
N GLU A 40 73.55 -28.96 3.20
CA GLU A 40 72.85 -29.15 1.93
C GLU A 40 71.34 -29.34 2.12
N VAL A 41 70.92 -30.12 3.12
CA VAL A 41 69.50 -30.31 3.45
C VAL A 41 68.86 -29.01 3.94
N ILE A 42 69.55 -28.26 4.81
CA ILE A 42 69.09 -26.96 5.30
C ILE A 42 68.95 -25.95 4.14
N ASP A 43 69.93 -25.88 3.25
CA ASP A 43 69.91 -24.98 2.10
C ASP A 43 68.77 -25.33 1.14
N GLN A 44 68.49 -26.61 0.93
CA GLN A 44 67.33 -27.04 0.15
C GLN A 44 66.02 -26.59 0.81
N ILE A 45 65.86 -26.81 2.12
CA ILE A 45 64.68 -26.36 2.88
C ILE A 45 64.50 -24.84 2.72
N ILE A 46 65.57 -24.05 2.91
CA ILE A 46 65.53 -22.58 2.80
C ILE A 46 65.16 -22.14 1.38
N ASN A 47 65.65 -22.82 0.36
CA ASN A 47 65.39 -22.46 -1.04
C ASN A 47 63.96 -22.80 -1.49
N TYR A 48 63.39 -23.92 -1.02
CA TYR A 48 62.04 -24.35 -1.42
C TYR A 48 60.91 -23.76 -0.57
N MET A 49 61.20 -23.34 0.67
CA MET A 49 60.22 -22.79 1.60
C MET A 49 59.49 -21.53 1.13
N PRO A 50 60.15 -20.51 0.57
CA PRO A 50 59.48 -19.31 0.07
C PRO A 50 58.44 -19.61 -1.03
N ASP A 51 58.72 -20.55 -1.91
CA ASP A 51 57.82 -20.90 -3.01
C ASP A 51 56.57 -21.65 -2.52
N GLN A 52 56.71 -22.51 -1.50
CA GLN A 52 55.55 -23.15 -0.87
C GLN A 52 54.66 -22.15 -0.13
N PHE A 53 55.24 -21.16 0.56
CA PHE A 53 54.48 -20.07 1.18
C PHE A 53 53.74 -19.21 0.15
N LYS A 54 54.40 -18.84 -0.95
CA LYS A 54 53.74 -18.13 -2.07
C LYS A 54 52.60 -18.92 -2.67
N LYS A 55 52.77 -20.24 -2.84
CA LYS A 55 51.72 -21.14 -3.34
C LYS A 55 50.53 -21.16 -2.37
N ALA A 56 50.78 -21.26 -1.06
CA ALA A 56 49.73 -21.22 -0.05
C ALA A 56 48.97 -19.88 -0.04
N GLU A 57 49.69 -18.77 -0.08
CA GLU A 57 49.11 -17.41 -0.16
C GLU A 57 48.26 -17.25 -1.43
N TRP A 58 48.78 -17.72 -2.57
CA TRP A 58 48.04 -17.71 -3.83
C TRP A 58 46.74 -18.53 -3.74
N VAL A 59 46.77 -19.74 -3.19
CA VAL A 59 45.58 -20.58 -3.00
C VAL A 59 44.56 -19.90 -2.08
N MET A 60 45.00 -19.24 -1.01
CA MET A 60 44.11 -18.51 -0.11
C MET A 60 43.43 -17.32 -0.80
N ASN A 61 44.21 -16.52 -1.54
CA ASN A 61 43.68 -15.38 -2.29
C ASN A 61 42.71 -15.83 -3.39
N GLU A 62 43.04 -16.92 -4.09
CA GLU A 62 42.20 -17.47 -5.15
C GLU A 62 40.89 -18.03 -4.59
N ARG A 63 40.94 -18.70 -3.42
CA ARG A 63 39.72 -19.12 -2.70
C ARG A 63 38.83 -17.92 -2.36
N GLU A 64 39.39 -16.84 -1.85
CA GLU A 64 38.62 -15.64 -1.51
C GLU A 64 38.03 -14.97 -2.76
N ARG A 65 38.78 -14.91 -3.86
CA ARG A 65 38.31 -14.41 -5.16
C ARG A 65 37.10 -15.21 -5.64
N ILE A 66 37.21 -16.55 -5.67
CA ILE A 66 36.13 -17.44 -6.10
C ILE A 66 34.87 -17.26 -5.23
N LEU A 67 35.02 -17.19 -3.92
CA LEU A 67 33.88 -16.99 -3.00
C LEU A 67 33.19 -15.65 -3.23
N ASN A 68 33.95 -14.58 -3.45
CA ASN A 68 33.40 -13.26 -3.72
C ASN A 68 32.69 -13.19 -5.07
N GLU A 69 33.25 -13.83 -6.10
CA GLU A 69 32.61 -13.93 -7.42
C GLU A 69 31.31 -14.73 -7.35
N ALA A 70 31.32 -15.90 -6.71
CA ALA A 70 30.12 -16.72 -6.53
C ALA A 70 29.02 -15.97 -5.77
N LYS A 71 29.38 -15.21 -4.72
CA LYS A 71 28.43 -14.40 -3.96
C LYS A 71 27.83 -13.28 -4.81
N LYS A 72 28.66 -12.59 -5.60
CA LYS A 72 28.21 -11.52 -6.50
C LYS A 72 27.29 -12.05 -7.58
N GLU A 73 27.61 -13.21 -8.17
CA GLU A 73 26.79 -13.88 -9.16
C GLU A 73 25.45 -14.32 -8.56
N TYR A 74 25.46 -14.95 -7.39
CA TYR A 74 24.26 -15.32 -6.66
C TYR A 74 23.34 -14.11 -6.41
N ASP A 75 23.88 -13.01 -5.91
CA ASP A 75 23.09 -11.79 -5.66
C ASP A 75 22.53 -11.19 -6.96
N SER A 76 23.29 -11.26 -8.06
CA SER A 76 22.83 -10.82 -9.38
C SER A 76 21.66 -11.68 -9.88
N VAL A 77 21.82 -12.99 -9.89
CA VAL A 77 20.79 -13.95 -10.31
C VAL A 77 19.54 -13.83 -9.44
N ARG A 78 19.71 -13.68 -8.13
CA ARG A 78 18.58 -13.48 -7.20
C ARG A 78 17.81 -12.21 -7.51
N LYS A 79 18.51 -11.10 -7.80
CA LYS A 79 17.89 -9.83 -8.17
C LYS A 79 17.13 -9.92 -9.49
N GLU A 80 17.74 -10.54 -10.50
CA GLU A 80 17.12 -10.75 -11.81
C GLU A 80 15.87 -11.62 -11.70
N THR A 81 15.96 -12.74 -10.99
CA THR A 81 14.83 -13.65 -10.73
C THR A 81 13.68 -12.93 -10.03
N MET A 82 13.98 -12.09 -9.03
CA MET A 82 12.96 -11.30 -8.33
C MET A 82 12.25 -10.32 -9.27
N ASN A 83 12.99 -9.69 -10.19
CA ASN A 83 12.43 -8.78 -11.18
C ASN A 83 11.54 -9.53 -12.18
N MET A 84 12.00 -10.67 -12.69
CA MET A 84 11.21 -11.52 -13.58
C MET A 84 9.93 -12.02 -12.91
N MET A 85 10.00 -12.45 -11.64
CA MET A 85 8.82 -12.86 -10.88
C MET A 85 7.81 -11.72 -10.75
N ARG A 86 8.25 -10.50 -10.44
CA ARG A 86 7.35 -9.33 -10.36
C ARG A 86 6.66 -9.06 -11.69
N GLN A 87 7.40 -9.07 -12.79
CA GLN A 87 6.84 -8.88 -14.14
C GLN A 87 5.87 -10.01 -14.52
N ASN A 88 6.19 -11.25 -14.15
CA ASN A 88 5.32 -12.40 -14.40
C ASN A 88 4.05 -12.34 -13.57
N ILE A 89 4.10 -11.87 -12.31
CA ILE A 89 2.92 -11.68 -11.47
C ILE A 89 1.99 -10.63 -12.07
N GLU A 90 2.53 -9.49 -12.54
CA GLU A 90 1.70 -8.46 -13.18
C GLU A 90 1.02 -8.95 -14.46
N ASN A 91 1.70 -9.83 -15.20
CA ASN A 91 1.19 -10.43 -16.43
C ASN A 91 0.36 -11.70 -16.21
N HIS A 92 0.35 -12.23 -14.99
CA HIS A 92 -0.34 -13.45 -14.62
C HIS A 92 -1.84 -13.27 -14.85
N ASP A 93 -2.46 -14.24 -15.51
CA ASP A 93 -3.85 -14.14 -15.94
C ASP A 93 -4.80 -13.86 -14.77
N LEU A 94 -4.52 -14.43 -13.59
CA LEU A 94 -5.25 -14.14 -12.36
C LEU A 94 -5.22 -12.65 -11.97
N VAL A 95 -4.08 -11.96 -12.12
CA VAL A 95 -3.97 -10.53 -11.79
C VAL A 95 -4.69 -9.68 -12.83
N LYS A 96 -4.63 -10.06 -14.10
CA LYS A 96 -5.40 -9.39 -15.17
C LYS A 96 -6.90 -9.55 -14.94
N GLU A 97 -7.36 -10.77 -14.66
CA GLU A 97 -8.76 -11.06 -14.36
C GLU A 97 -9.24 -10.30 -13.12
N ALA A 98 -8.43 -10.27 -12.06
CA ALA A 98 -8.73 -9.47 -10.86
C ALA A 98 -8.88 -7.98 -11.19
N LYS A 99 -8.02 -7.42 -12.05
CA LYS A 99 -8.13 -6.02 -12.52
C LYS A 99 -9.42 -5.79 -13.32
N VAL A 100 -9.79 -6.70 -14.22
CA VAL A 100 -11.03 -6.61 -15.01
C VAL A 100 -12.25 -6.65 -14.08
N ARG A 101 -12.32 -7.62 -13.16
CA ARG A 101 -13.41 -7.72 -12.18
C ARG A 101 -13.50 -6.47 -11.30
N ALA A 102 -12.37 -5.91 -10.86
CA ALA A 102 -12.35 -4.67 -10.09
C ALA A 102 -12.93 -3.49 -10.90
N GLN A 103 -12.58 -3.38 -12.19
CA GLN A 103 -13.16 -2.36 -13.08
C GLN A 103 -14.66 -2.56 -13.28
N GLU A 104 -15.13 -3.79 -13.43
CA GLU A 104 -16.56 -4.11 -13.55
C GLU A 104 -17.35 -3.75 -12.29
N ILE A 105 -16.80 -4.02 -11.10
CA ILE A 105 -17.38 -3.62 -9.82
C ILE A 105 -17.51 -2.09 -9.74
N ILE A 106 -16.44 -1.37 -10.07
CA ILE A 106 -16.45 0.11 -10.06
C ILE A 106 -17.48 0.65 -11.07
N ALA A 107 -17.50 0.12 -12.29
CA ALA A 107 -18.45 0.55 -13.31
C ALA A 107 -19.91 0.28 -12.90
N THR A 108 -20.16 -0.85 -12.23
CA THR A 108 -21.49 -1.18 -11.69
C THR A 108 -21.87 -0.25 -10.56
N ALA A 109 -20.99 -0.03 -9.59
CA ALA A 109 -21.22 0.92 -8.49
C ALA A 109 -21.50 2.35 -9.00
N GLN A 110 -20.80 2.79 -10.03
CA GLN A 110 -21.03 4.11 -10.66
C GLN A 110 -22.40 4.17 -11.37
N ARG A 111 -22.81 3.11 -12.06
CA ARG A 111 -24.15 3.02 -12.67
C ARG A 111 -25.24 3.06 -11.62
N ASP A 112 -25.09 2.30 -10.54
CA ASP A 112 -26.07 2.24 -9.45
C ASP A 112 -26.16 3.60 -8.73
N ALA A 113 -25.02 4.23 -8.42
CA ALA A 113 -24.99 5.57 -7.84
C ALA A 113 -25.68 6.61 -8.72
N LYS A 114 -25.49 6.53 -10.05
CA LYS A 114 -26.19 7.40 -11.01
C LYS A 114 -27.69 7.14 -11.01
N ALA A 115 -28.10 5.87 -11.00
CA ALA A 115 -29.51 5.47 -10.97
C ALA A 115 -30.21 5.97 -9.69
N ILE A 116 -29.58 5.78 -8.53
CA ILE A 116 -30.08 6.29 -7.24
C ILE A 116 -30.24 7.81 -7.30
N ARG A 117 -29.22 8.53 -7.75
CA ARG A 117 -29.27 10.00 -7.82
C ARG A 117 -30.39 10.51 -8.73
N LEU A 118 -30.58 9.88 -9.89
CA LEU A 118 -31.65 10.23 -10.81
C LEU A 118 -33.02 9.91 -10.20
N GLY A 119 -33.19 8.69 -9.67
CA GLY A 119 -34.44 8.30 -9.00
C GLY A 119 -34.80 9.19 -7.82
N SER A 120 -33.83 9.60 -7.00
CA SER A 120 -34.06 10.56 -5.90
C SER A 120 -34.48 11.94 -6.40
N ARG A 121 -33.92 12.39 -7.53
CA ARG A 121 -34.30 13.66 -8.15
C ARG A 121 -35.73 13.59 -8.68
N ASP A 122 -36.07 12.53 -9.41
CA ASP A 122 -37.39 12.33 -9.98
C ASP A 122 -38.45 12.22 -8.87
N TYR A 123 -38.15 11.49 -7.80
CA TYR A 123 -39.01 11.41 -6.62
C TYR A 123 -39.20 12.77 -5.93
N SER A 124 -38.12 13.56 -5.80
CA SER A 124 -38.22 14.91 -5.21
C SER A 124 -39.08 15.84 -6.07
N ASP A 125 -38.96 15.74 -7.39
CA ASP A 125 -39.77 16.52 -8.34
C ASP A 125 -41.27 16.15 -8.24
N GLU A 126 -41.57 14.87 -8.11
CA GLU A 126 -42.94 14.37 -7.90
C GLU A 126 -43.55 14.92 -6.60
N ILE A 127 -42.83 14.81 -5.49
CA ILE A 127 -43.28 15.32 -4.18
C ILE A 127 -43.46 16.85 -4.20
N LEU A 128 -42.53 17.59 -4.81
CA LEU A 128 -42.65 19.04 -4.93
C LEU A 128 -43.81 19.46 -5.82
N THR A 129 -44.06 18.71 -6.90
CA THR A 129 -45.20 18.95 -7.79
C THR A 129 -46.53 18.67 -7.09
N GLU A 130 -46.62 17.62 -6.29
CA GLU A 130 -47.81 17.34 -5.47
C GLU A 130 -48.04 18.43 -4.41
N LEU A 131 -46.97 18.87 -3.75
CA LEU A 131 -47.02 19.96 -2.78
C LEU A 131 -47.52 21.27 -3.43
N ASP A 132 -47.03 21.62 -4.61
CA ASP A 132 -47.44 22.82 -5.34
C ASP A 132 -48.95 22.78 -5.69
N LYS A 133 -49.44 21.62 -6.14
CA LYS A 133 -50.88 21.41 -6.40
C LYS A 133 -51.72 21.58 -5.15
N GLU A 134 -51.30 21.01 -4.03
CA GLU A 134 -52.01 21.15 -2.75
C GLU A 134 -52.00 22.61 -2.26
N LEU A 135 -50.87 23.31 -2.39
CA LEU A 135 -50.76 24.73 -2.06
C LEU A 135 -51.72 25.59 -2.87
N GLU A 136 -51.80 25.39 -4.20
CA GLU A 136 -52.76 26.11 -5.04
C GLU A 136 -54.21 25.77 -4.69
N ALA A 137 -54.51 24.51 -4.36
CA ALA A 137 -55.83 24.12 -3.89
C ALA A 137 -56.21 24.81 -2.56
N GLN A 138 -55.29 24.89 -1.61
CA GLN A 138 -55.49 25.57 -0.33
C GLN A 138 -55.66 27.08 -0.51
N LYS A 139 -54.89 27.69 -1.41
CA LYS A 139 -55.01 29.11 -1.77
C LYS A 139 -56.38 29.43 -2.36
N ILE A 140 -56.88 28.60 -3.29
CA ILE A 140 -58.22 28.78 -3.87
C ILE A 140 -59.30 28.65 -2.77
N LYS A 141 -59.18 27.65 -1.88
CA LYS A 141 -60.10 27.49 -0.74
C LYS A 141 -60.08 28.71 0.18
N LEU A 142 -58.91 29.25 0.50
CA LEU A 142 -58.76 30.44 1.33
C LEU A 142 -59.44 31.65 0.70
N ILE A 143 -59.19 31.92 -0.58
CA ILE A 143 -59.83 33.02 -1.31
C ILE A 143 -61.35 32.88 -1.29
N LYS A 144 -61.86 31.67 -1.54
CA LYS A 144 -63.30 31.40 -1.50
C LYS A 144 -63.89 31.63 -0.11
N SER A 145 -63.25 31.13 0.95
CA SER A 145 -63.70 31.34 2.33
C SER A 145 -63.69 32.82 2.72
N LEU A 146 -62.71 33.60 2.24
CA LEU A 146 -62.65 35.04 2.46
C LEU A 146 -63.82 35.73 1.76
N GLN A 147 -64.11 35.37 0.50
CA GLN A 147 -65.25 35.91 -0.24
C GLN A 147 -66.58 35.64 0.47
N GLU A 148 -66.83 34.39 0.88
CA GLU A 148 -68.04 34.00 1.61
C GLU A 148 -68.17 34.75 2.95
N SER A 149 -67.07 34.87 3.69
CA SER A 149 -67.04 35.63 4.95
C SER A 149 -67.32 37.11 4.73
N PHE A 150 -66.73 37.74 3.70
CA PHE A 150 -66.97 39.15 3.38
C PHE A 150 -68.43 39.39 2.97
N GLU A 151 -69.01 38.51 2.16
CA GLU A 151 -70.40 38.63 1.74
C GLU A 151 -71.37 38.49 2.91
N SER A 152 -71.10 37.55 3.83
CA SER A 152 -71.87 37.41 5.07
C SER A 152 -71.79 38.68 5.94
N VAL A 153 -70.59 39.21 6.15
CA VAL A 153 -70.38 40.44 6.94
C VAL A 153 -71.07 41.64 6.29
N ALA A 154 -70.98 41.78 4.96
CA ALA A 154 -71.64 42.86 4.24
C ALA A 154 -73.17 42.80 4.39
N LYS A 155 -73.76 41.60 4.29
CA LYS A 155 -75.20 41.37 4.48
C LYS A 155 -75.64 41.66 5.91
N GLU A 156 -74.83 41.29 6.90
CA GLU A 156 -75.10 41.57 8.31
C GLU A 156 -75.08 43.09 8.60
N ILE A 157 -74.09 43.81 8.05
CA ILE A 157 -74.02 45.28 8.14
C ILE A 157 -75.25 45.92 7.51
N ASP A 158 -75.65 45.50 6.30
CA ASP A 158 -76.82 46.03 5.59
C ASP A 158 -78.12 45.81 6.37
N THR A 159 -78.30 44.61 6.91
CA THR A 159 -79.47 44.25 7.73
C THR A 159 -79.53 45.12 9.00
N ASN A 160 -78.41 45.29 9.70
CA ASN A 160 -78.33 46.08 10.92
C ASN A 160 -78.55 47.58 10.66
N LEU A 161 -77.99 48.13 9.58
CA LEU A 161 -78.18 49.53 9.20
C LEU A 161 -79.63 49.81 8.79
N THR A 162 -80.23 48.92 7.99
CA THR A 162 -81.64 49.03 7.59
C THR A 162 -82.56 48.96 8.82
N GLY A 163 -82.34 48.00 9.71
CA GLY A 163 -83.10 47.91 10.97
C GLY A 163 -82.94 49.16 11.84
N THR A 164 -81.73 49.71 11.94
CA THR A 164 -81.49 50.98 12.67
C THR A 164 -82.20 52.16 11.99
N ALA A 165 -82.19 52.24 10.66
CA ALA A 165 -82.87 53.28 9.91
C ALA A 165 -84.39 53.22 10.07
N ASP A 166 -84.97 52.01 10.09
CA ASP A 166 -86.39 51.79 10.35
C ASP A 166 -86.78 52.25 11.76
N VAL A 167 -85.99 51.90 12.77
CA VAL A 167 -86.18 52.39 14.15
C VAL A 167 -86.13 53.92 14.21
N ILE A 168 -85.16 54.55 13.54
CA ILE A 168 -85.08 56.02 13.45
C ILE A 168 -86.35 56.59 12.78
N LYS A 169 -86.81 55.99 11.69
CA LYS A 169 -87.98 56.43 10.94
C LYS A 169 -89.25 56.33 11.79
N ASP A 170 -89.41 55.26 12.56
CA ASP A 170 -90.54 55.07 13.45
C ASP A 170 -90.50 56.06 14.63
N ASN A 171 -89.33 56.26 15.25
CA ASN A 171 -89.14 57.30 16.26
C ASN A 171 -89.51 58.71 15.74
N ILE A 172 -89.16 59.03 14.48
CA ILE A 172 -89.54 60.30 13.84
C ILE A 172 -91.06 60.42 13.67
N LYS A 173 -91.75 59.34 13.26
CA LYS A 173 -93.22 59.34 13.10
C LYS A 173 -93.92 59.56 14.45
N GLU A 174 -93.48 58.88 15.49
CA GLU A 174 -94.01 59.03 16.85
C GLU A 174 -93.89 60.49 17.32
N LEU A 175 -92.70 61.09 17.23
CA LEU A 175 -92.48 62.50 17.59
C LEU A 175 -93.36 63.49 16.82
N ARG A 176 -93.68 63.20 15.55
CA ARG A 176 -94.60 64.04 14.76
C ARG A 176 -96.04 63.90 15.21
N SER A 177 -96.47 62.70 15.59
CA SER A 177 -97.81 62.46 16.11
C SER A 177 -98.06 63.13 17.47
N MET A 178 -97.01 63.29 18.28
CA MET A 178 -97.08 63.98 19.59
C MET A 178 -97.18 65.52 19.50
N LYS A 179 -96.98 66.12 18.32
CA LYS A 179 -97.06 67.58 18.09
C LYS A 179 -98.44 68.06 17.58
N LYS A 180 -99.43 67.17 17.47
CA LYS A 180 -100.84 67.50 17.20
C LYS A 180 -101.65 67.43 18.49
#